data_AF-A0A1F6L9A5-F1
#
_entry.id   AF-A0A1F6L9A5-F1
#
_cell.length_a   1.000
_cell.length_b   1.000
_cell.length_c   1.000
_cell.angle_alpha   90.00
_cell.angle_beta   90.00
_cell.angle_gamma   90.00
#
_symmetry.space_group_name_H-M   'P 1'
#
loop_
_entity.id
_entity.type
_entity.pdbx_description
1 polymer ?
#
loop_
_entity_poly.entity_id
_entity_poly.type
_entity_poly.pdbx_seq_one_letter_code
_entity_poly.pdbx_strand_id
1 'polypeptide(L)'
;MRILVSSLLVVCACFNAFAGGVGTTGANFLKIPAGARGMAVGGAFGAVADDAFGAYWNPAGIVETARAQTGFSHVEWLEGISYEHVSAVVPLGRGRITSLPLLVDDFDDGADPNALGGPIGAWSDQDAGGSSILTTGYRAERRGRSYRVTYLVQPRPDGKPGAAGWWIGMEGRNVKSYRFLAFRIRGAYGGETVTIGLKDKKQVETRVALSAYGGVTASWREVLIPLADFKNVDLTQLDNISLAFAGSGAVYLDDLMFSGKRSSVHGLGVSAGYLTSGKIPRTVEIAAFPFYQEVGSFDVGASVLGVTYGRGFLLGPVYMPAGFTLKYIGENLAEEHASGYALDVGLLLSPADSRRFRFGVSIQNIGSMKAFVQEADPLPLNVKTSFLLKSDSGRTLFSADMDLPVDEEPRFRLGIESWLFRFFSLRAGYAFGEKGEGLRGAAAGLGVQLGGVVIDYAFTPWGDLGDAHRFSATLVWGQAR
;
A
#
# COMPACT_ATOMS: atom_id res chain seq x y z
N MET A 1 14.04 2.21 15.22
CA MET A 1 13.05 2.99 16.01
C MET A 1 13.47 4.44 16.21
N ARG A 2 14.74 4.75 16.57
CA ARG A 2 15.24 6.13 16.73
C ARG A 2 15.24 7.00 15.46
N ILE A 3 15.38 6.40 14.26
CA ILE A 3 15.41 7.14 12.98
C ILE A 3 14.00 7.55 12.51
N LEU A 4 12.96 6.78 12.85
CA LEU A 4 11.57 7.10 12.49
C LEU A 4 10.98 8.26 13.31
N VAL A 5 11.44 8.42 14.56
CA VAL A 5 10.98 9.52 15.45
C VAL A 5 11.62 10.85 15.05
N SER A 6 12.87 10.86 14.58
CA SER A 6 13.54 12.06 14.10
C SER A 6 13.03 12.53 12.72
N SER A 7 12.56 11.62 11.86
CA SER A 7 11.90 12.00 10.59
C SER A 7 10.51 12.62 10.80
N LEU A 8 9.76 12.15 11.81
CA LEU A 8 8.42 12.68 12.14
C LEU A 8 8.48 14.12 12.67
N LEU A 9 9.55 14.47 13.39
CA LEU A 9 9.81 15.82 13.92
C LEU A 9 10.22 16.84 12.84
N VAL A 10 10.90 16.40 11.78
CA VAL A 10 11.31 17.28 10.67
C VAL A 10 10.12 17.63 9.77
N VAL A 11 9.14 16.74 9.61
CA VAL A 11 7.89 17.05 8.88
C VAL A 11 7.07 18.12 9.61
N CYS A 12 7.01 18.11 10.95
CA CYS A 12 6.33 19.17 11.72
C CYS A 12 7.04 20.53 11.65
N ALA A 13 8.38 20.57 11.62
CA ALA A 13 9.14 21.82 11.72
C ALA A 13 9.10 22.68 10.43
N CYS A 14 8.87 22.08 9.27
CA CYS A 14 8.79 22.82 7.99
C CYS A 14 7.40 23.42 7.70
N PHE A 15 6.36 23.12 8.49
CA PHE A 15 4.98 23.56 8.20
C PHE A 15 4.60 24.95 8.70
N ASN A 16 5.36 25.53 9.64
CA ASN A 16 5.11 26.92 10.09
C ASN A 16 5.40 27.97 8.98
N ALA A 17 5.95 27.57 7.84
CA ALA A 17 6.30 28.48 6.75
C ALA A 17 5.17 28.70 5.72
N PHE A 18 4.06 27.95 5.79
CA PHE A 18 3.00 27.99 4.77
C PHE A 18 1.59 28.31 5.28
N ALA A 19 1.37 28.49 6.59
CA ALA A 19 0.03 28.75 7.11
C ALA A 19 -0.50 30.13 6.67
N GLY A 20 -1.60 30.13 5.91
CA GLY A 20 -2.45 31.31 5.75
C GLY A 20 -3.24 31.56 7.03
N GLY A 21 -3.85 32.74 7.17
CA GLY A 21 -4.79 32.98 8.27
C GLY A 21 -5.97 31.99 8.22
N VAL A 22 -6.70 31.83 9.33
CA VAL A 22 -7.87 30.94 9.35
C VAL A 22 -8.91 31.44 8.34
N GLY A 23 -9.37 30.55 7.45
CA GLY A 23 -10.43 30.84 6.48
C GLY A 23 -10.00 31.65 5.24
N THR A 24 -8.71 31.65 4.89
CA THR A 24 -8.18 32.39 3.72
C THR A 24 -8.08 31.55 2.45
N THR A 25 -8.85 30.45 2.32
CA THR A 25 -8.81 29.58 1.12
C THR A 25 -10.16 29.56 0.38
N GLY A 26 -10.08 29.47 -0.95
CA GLY A 26 -11.22 29.27 -1.83
C GLY A 26 -11.52 27.78 -2.01
N ALA A 27 -12.55 27.41 -2.79
CA ALA A 27 -12.90 26.01 -3.04
C ALA A 27 -13.07 25.16 -1.75
N ASN A 28 -13.66 25.74 -0.70
CA ASN A 28 -13.83 25.07 0.61
C ASN A 28 -14.63 23.77 0.53
N PHE A 29 -15.45 23.59 -0.52
CA PHE A 29 -16.14 22.33 -0.79
C PHE A 29 -15.20 21.13 -0.96
N LEU A 30 -13.93 21.35 -1.34
CA LEU A 30 -12.91 20.30 -1.44
C LEU A 30 -12.57 19.66 -0.09
N LYS A 31 -12.95 20.30 1.03
CA LYS A 31 -12.81 19.76 2.38
C LYS A 31 -13.95 18.80 2.75
N ILE A 32 -15.04 18.78 1.96
CA ILE A 32 -16.19 17.90 2.20
C ILE A 32 -15.79 16.47 1.83
N PRO A 33 -15.80 15.53 2.80
CA PRO A 33 -15.29 14.20 2.51
C PRO A 33 -16.12 13.41 1.53
N ALA A 34 -15.53 12.35 0.95
CA ALA A 34 -16.22 11.41 0.07
C ALA A 34 -16.56 10.09 0.81
N GLY A 35 -17.80 9.61 0.67
CA GLY A 35 -18.27 8.33 1.21
C GLY A 35 -18.66 8.37 2.70
N ALA A 36 -19.64 7.55 3.09
CA ALA A 36 -20.11 7.50 4.48
C ALA A 36 -19.14 6.72 5.40
N ARG A 37 -18.52 5.66 4.89
CA ARG A 37 -17.62 4.79 5.67
C ARG A 37 -16.47 5.55 6.35
N GLY A 38 -15.77 6.41 5.62
CA GLY A 38 -14.68 7.22 6.17
C GLY A 38 -15.15 8.27 7.19
N MET A 39 -16.33 8.86 6.96
CA MET A 39 -16.94 9.78 7.92
C MET A 39 -17.37 9.11 9.22
N ALA A 40 -17.92 7.89 9.14
CA ALA A 40 -18.36 7.13 10.30
C ALA A 40 -17.23 6.77 11.28
N VAL A 41 -15.98 6.78 10.83
CA VAL A 41 -14.77 6.61 11.66
C VAL A 41 -14.09 7.94 12.00
N GLY A 42 -14.86 9.04 12.03
CA GLY A 42 -14.37 10.37 12.41
C GLY A 42 -13.47 11.03 11.37
N GLY A 43 -13.41 10.49 10.15
CA GLY A 43 -12.50 10.94 9.09
C GLY A 43 -11.06 10.43 9.24
N ALA A 44 -10.81 9.49 10.16
CA ALA A 44 -9.53 8.78 10.27
C ALA A 44 -9.48 7.63 9.24
N PHE A 45 -9.26 7.97 7.96
CA PHE A 45 -9.42 7.02 6.86
C PHE A 45 -8.25 7.00 5.88
N GLY A 46 -7.23 7.86 6.03
CA GLY A 46 -6.11 7.97 5.09
C GLY A 46 -5.30 6.68 4.92
N ALA A 47 -5.11 5.90 5.99
CA ALA A 47 -4.43 4.60 5.94
C ALA A 47 -5.39 3.45 5.64
N VAL A 48 -6.71 3.64 5.77
CA VAL A 48 -7.72 2.64 5.42
C VAL A 48 -7.91 2.67 3.90
N ALA A 49 -8.50 3.75 3.38
CA ALA A 49 -8.61 4.18 1.98
C ALA A 49 -8.76 3.05 0.92
N ASP A 50 -9.42 1.94 1.26
CA ASP A 50 -9.43 0.70 0.48
C ASP A 50 -10.74 0.44 -0.29
N ASP A 51 -11.50 1.49 -0.56
CA ASP A 51 -12.79 1.44 -1.26
C ASP A 51 -12.89 2.44 -2.43
N ALA A 52 -14.06 2.50 -3.07
CA ALA A 52 -14.35 3.38 -4.20
C ALA A 52 -14.04 4.86 -3.93
N PHE A 53 -14.14 5.32 -2.68
CA PHE A 53 -13.90 6.71 -2.29
C PHE A 53 -12.46 6.94 -1.80
N GLY A 54 -11.64 5.88 -1.71
CA GLY A 54 -10.29 5.91 -1.16
C GLY A 54 -9.38 6.96 -1.80
N ALA A 55 -9.55 7.25 -3.09
CA ALA A 55 -8.78 8.27 -3.80
C ALA A 55 -8.89 9.68 -3.20
N TYR A 56 -10.04 10.03 -2.62
CA TYR A 56 -10.22 11.29 -1.89
C TYR A 56 -9.31 11.33 -0.66
N TRP A 57 -9.30 10.26 0.12
CA TRP A 57 -8.61 10.19 1.40
C TRP A 57 -7.10 10.03 1.26
N ASN A 58 -6.68 9.14 0.37
CA ASN A 58 -5.29 8.91 0.03
C ASN A 58 -5.21 8.26 -1.37
N PRO A 59 -4.68 8.96 -2.39
CA PRO A 59 -4.56 8.41 -3.74
C PRO A 59 -3.83 7.08 -3.85
N ALA A 60 -2.96 6.71 -2.89
CA ALA A 60 -2.31 5.40 -2.88
C ALA A 60 -3.25 4.25 -2.49
N GLY A 61 -4.37 4.55 -1.81
CA GLY A 61 -5.33 3.58 -1.31
C GLY A 61 -6.06 2.80 -2.41
N ILE A 62 -6.21 3.36 -3.61
CA ILE A 62 -6.85 2.67 -4.75
C ILE A 62 -6.13 1.38 -5.18
N VAL A 63 -4.86 1.24 -4.79
CA VAL A 63 -4.07 0.03 -5.03
C VAL A 63 -4.54 -1.11 -4.12
N GLU A 64 -5.04 -0.77 -2.92
CA GLU A 64 -5.51 -1.71 -1.90
C GLU A 64 -6.92 -2.23 -2.16
N THR A 65 -7.67 -1.59 -3.08
CA THR A 65 -9.00 -2.06 -3.48
C THR A 65 -8.90 -3.43 -4.15
N ALA A 66 -9.58 -4.43 -3.56
CA ALA A 66 -9.47 -5.82 -4.00
C ALA A 66 -10.16 -6.13 -5.33
N ARG A 67 -11.22 -5.38 -5.65
CA ARG A 67 -12.10 -5.56 -6.82
C ARG A 67 -12.46 -4.21 -7.40
N ALA A 68 -12.94 -4.18 -8.64
CA ALA A 68 -13.44 -2.94 -9.21
C ALA A 68 -14.66 -2.49 -8.41
N GLN A 69 -14.76 -1.19 -8.15
CA GLN A 69 -15.83 -0.62 -7.35
C GLN A 69 -16.31 0.68 -7.98
N THR A 70 -17.61 0.93 -7.86
CA THR A 70 -18.23 2.21 -8.17
C THR A 70 -19.03 2.65 -6.96
N GLY A 71 -18.74 3.84 -6.45
CA GLY A 71 -19.38 4.42 -5.27
C GLY A 71 -20.19 5.65 -5.64
N PHE A 72 -21.35 5.80 -5.01
CA PHE A 72 -22.15 7.01 -4.96
C PHE A 72 -22.30 7.44 -3.49
N SER A 73 -22.15 8.72 -3.21
CA SER A 73 -22.30 9.31 -1.88
C SER A 73 -23.15 10.56 -1.98
N HIS A 74 -24.14 10.67 -1.11
CA HIS A 74 -24.96 11.85 -0.91
C HIS A 74 -24.78 12.32 0.54
N VAL A 75 -24.60 13.61 0.73
CA VAL A 75 -24.71 14.24 2.05
C VAL A 75 -25.59 15.47 1.93
N GLU A 76 -26.60 15.53 2.78
CA GLU A 76 -27.31 16.76 3.07
C GLU A 76 -26.57 17.42 4.23
N TRP A 77 -26.11 18.64 3.97
CA TRP A 77 -25.41 19.46 4.93
C TRP A 77 -26.33 20.60 5.38
N LEU A 78 -25.73 21.60 6.03
CA LEU A 78 -26.44 22.69 6.66
C LEU A 78 -27.14 23.57 5.61
N GLU A 79 -28.28 24.16 6.00
CA GLU A 79 -29.01 25.17 5.22
C GLU A 79 -29.38 24.75 3.78
N GLY A 80 -29.66 23.45 3.55
CA GLY A 80 -30.07 22.93 2.25
C GLY A 80 -28.93 22.71 1.25
N ILE A 81 -27.67 22.90 1.69
CA ILE A 81 -26.50 22.54 0.90
C ILE A 81 -26.44 21.02 0.79
N SER A 82 -26.34 20.52 -0.43
CA SER A 82 -26.12 19.10 -0.69
C SER A 82 -24.83 18.89 -1.47
N TYR A 83 -24.20 17.75 -1.23
CA TYR A 83 -23.00 17.35 -1.95
C TYR A 83 -23.11 15.91 -2.43
N GLU A 84 -23.03 15.76 -3.75
CA GLU A 84 -22.99 14.47 -4.44
C GLU A 84 -21.56 14.13 -4.80
N HIS A 85 -21.18 12.87 -4.60
CA HIS A 85 -19.89 12.37 -5.04
C HIS A 85 -19.99 10.97 -5.63
N VAL A 86 -19.50 10.82 -6.86
CA VAL A 86 -19.39 9.56 -7.57
C VAL A 86 -17.93 9.24 -7.81
N SER A 87 -17.55 7.98 -7.64
CA SER A 87 -16.22 7.53 -8.01
C SER A 87 -16.22 6.09 -8.49
N ALA A 88 -15.26 5.76 -9.35
CA ALA A 88 -15.00 4.39 -9.76
C ALA A 88 -13.51 4.11 -9.66
N VAL A 89 -13.16 2.98 -9.05
CA VAL A 89 -11.80 2.50 -8.92
C VAL A 89 -11.71 1.15 -9.60
N VAL A 90 -10.78 1.05 -10.56
CA VAL A 90 -10.46 -0.18 -11.26
C VAL A 90 -9.06 -0.63 -10.86
N PRO A 91 -8.97 -1.70 -10.07
CA PRO A 91 -7.71 -2.30 -9.71
C PRO A 91 -7.12 -3.03 -10.93
N LEU A 92 -6.19 -2.39 -11.63
CA LEU A 92 -5.47 -2.95 -12.78
C LEU A 92 -4.38 -3.95 -12.36
N GLY A 93 -4.52 -5.19 -12.77
CA GLY A 93 -3.61 -6.26 -12.37
C GLY A 93 -3.96 -7.60 -12.98
N ARG A 94 -3.97 -7.69 -14.32
CA ARG A 94 -3.81 -8.96 -15.05
C ARG A 94 -2.33 -9.23 -15.34
N GLY A 95 -1.45 -8.93 -14.39
CA GLY A 95 -0.15 -9.58 -14.33
C GLY A 95 -0.38 -10.93 -13.67
N ARG A 96 -0.79 -11.94 -14.45
CA ARG A 96 -0.92 -13.34 -14.02
C ARG A 96 0.22 -13.63 -13.03
N ILE A 97 -0.10 -14.01 -11.78
CA ILE A 97 0.83 -14.83 -11.01
C ILE A 97 1.04 -16.03 -11.92
N THR A 98 2.12 -16.01 -12.71
CA THR A 98 2.40 -17.12 -13.62
C THR A 98 2.71 -18.37 -12.81
N SER A 99 3.05 -18.21 -11.53
CA SER A 99 3.18 -19.28 -10.57
C SER A 99 3.27 -18.76 -9.12
N LEU A 100 2.56 -19.40 -8.17
CA LEU A 100 2.83 -19.27 -6.73
C LEU A 100 4.31 -19.59 -6.48
N PRO A 101 4.99 -18.98 -5.49
CA PRO A 101 6.35 -19.34 -5.14
C PRO A 101 6.49 -20.87 -5.08
N LEU A 102 7.45 -21.42 -5.83
CA LEU A 102 7.77 -22.84 -5.71
C LEU A 102 8.73 -22.97 -4.55
N LEU A 103 8.22 -23.34 -3.39
CA LEU A 103 9.08 -23.71 -2.28
C LEU A 103 9.85 -24.97 -2.69
N VAL A 104 11.18 -24.87 -2.71
CA VAL A 104 12.06 -26.02 -2.88
C VAL A 104 12.28 -26.65 -1.52
N ASP A 105 12.67 -25.82 -0.54
CA ASP A 105 12.90 -26.24 0.84
C ASP A 105 12.93 -25.03 1.79
N ASP A 106 12.32 -25.13 2.97
CA ASP A 106 12.47 -24.17 4.07
C ASP A 106 13.45 -24.67 5.15
N PHE A 107 13.88 -25.93 5.07
CA PHE A 107 14.79 -26.62 5.98
C PHE A 107 14.33 -26.71 7.44
N ASP A 108 13.09 -26.33 7.75
CA ASP A 108 12.58 -26.25 9.12
C ASP A 108 12.24 -27.62 9.70
N ASP A 109 11.75 -28.54 8.86
CA ASP A 109 11.36 -29.90 9.26
C ASP A 109 12.56 -30.81 9.54
N GLY A 110 13.73 -30.49 8.99
CA GLY A 110 14.93 -31.31 9.11
C GLY A 110 14.87 -32.63 8.34
N ALA A 111 14.02 -32.73 7.32
CA ALA A 111 13.75 -33.97 6.61
C ALA A 111 14.33 -33.96 5.18
N ASP A 112 14.72 -35.16 4.72
CA ASP A 112 14.89 -35.51 3.30
C ASP A 112 13.75 -36.48 2.97
N PRO A 113 12.99 -36.29 1.88
CA PRO A 113 13.24 -35.34 0.78
C PRO A 113 12.76 -33.92 1.04
N ASN A 114 13.21 -33.00 0.18
CA ASN A 114 12.79 -31.59 0.17
C ASN A 114 11.29 -31.42 -0.11
N ALA A 115 10.78 -30.19 -0.06
CA ALA A 115 9.34 -29.90 -0.25
C ALA A 115 8.78 -30.32 -1.63
N LEU A 116 9.64 -30.62 -2.61
CA LEU A 116 9.27 -31.11 -3.93
C LEU A 116 9.29 -32.65 -4.04
N GLY A 117 9.78 -33.34 -3.01
CA GLY A 117 10.03 -34.78 -3.01
C GLY A 117 11.41 -35.18 -3.58
N GLY A 118 12.32 -34.22 -3.79
CA GLY A 118 13.66 -34.47 -4.30
C GLY A 118 14.70 -34.67 -3.19
N PRO A 119 15.76 -35.46 -3.45
CA PRO A 119 16.80 -35.73 -2.46
C PRO A 119 17.73 -34.53 -2.25
N ILE A 120 18.39 -34.51 -1.12
CA ILE A 120 19.46 -33.56 -0.80
C ILE A 120 20.78 -34.32 -0.71
N GLY A 121 21.85 -33.77 -1.31
CA GLY A 121 23.13 -34.45 -1.34
C GLY A 121 24.32 -33.53 -1.30
N ALA A 122 25.49 -34.13 -1.10
CA ALA A 122 26.77 -33.44 -1.19
C ALA A 122 27.77 -34.31 -1.97
N TRP A 123 28.76 -33.64 -2.56
CA TRP A 123 29.85 -34.28 -3.25
C TRP A 123 31.15 -33.57 -2.89
N SER A 124 32.25 -34.31 -2.90
CA SER A 124 33.60 -33.78 -2.83
C SER A 124 34.50 -34.59 -3.74
N ASP A 125 35.64 -34.02 -4.12
CA ASP A 125 36.65 -34.70 -4.92
C ASP A 125 37.51 -35.70 -4.12
N GLN A 126 37.02 -36.19 -2.98
CA GLN A 126 37.66 -37.29 -2.23
C GLN A 126 37.86 -38.53 -3.12
N ASP A 127 36.90 -38.82 -3.99
CA ASP A 127 36.96 -39.93 -4.95
C ASP A 127 38.06 -39.74 -6.02
N ALA A 128 38.58 -38.52 -6.18
CA ALA A 128 39.69 -38.18 -7.09
C ALA A 128 41.03 -37.97 -6.35
N GLY A 129 41.13 -38.40 -5.08
CA GLY A 129 42.32 -38.24 -4.25
C GLY A 129 42.45 -36.85 -3.59
N GLY A 130 41.38 -36.05 -3.61
CA GLY A 130 41.29 -34.77 -2.89
C GLY A 130 41.01 -34.97 -1.39
N SER A 131 41.34 -33.96 -0.58
CA SER A 131 41.08 -33.94 0.87
C SER A 131 39.87 -33.08 1.22
N SER A 132 38.99 -32.79 0.26
CA SER A 132 37.88 -31.88 0.48
C SER A 132 36.80 -32.52 1.36
N ILE A 133 36.50 -31.91 2.50
CA ILE A 133 35.49 -32.42 3.44
C ILE A 133 34.27 -31.50 3.36
N LEU A 134 33.09 -32.09 3.20
CA LEU A 134 31.83 -31.38 3.27
C LEU A 134 30.90 -32.10 4.23
N THR A 135 30.45 -31.39 5.25
CA THR A 135 29.50 -31.90 6.24
C THR A 135 28.25 -31.04 6.21
N THR A 136 27.11 -31.70 6.10
CA THR A 136 25.80 -31.05 6.12
C THR A 136 25.04 -31.40 7.39
N GLY A 137 24.11 -30.53 7.77
CA GLY A 137 23.19 -30.81 8.86
C GLY A 137 22.30 -29.63 9.19
N TYR A 138 21.23 -29.89 9.92
CA TYR A 138 20.30 -28.86 10.34
C TYR A 138 20.76 -28.21 11.63
N ARG A 139 20.66 -26.88 11.71
CA ARG A 139 20.97 -26.12 12.93
C ARG A 139 19.72 -25.42 13.42
N ALA A 140 19.38 -25.63 14.70
CA ALA A 140 18.33 -24.87 15.36
C ALA A 140 18.68 -23.37 15.40
N GLU A 141 17.76 -22.55 14.96
CA GLU A 141 17.82 -21.09 14.97
C GLU A 141 16.65 -20.55 15.81
N ARG A 142 16.68 -19.26 16.19
CA ARG A 142 15.63 -18.66 17.03
C ARG A 142 14.23 -18.68 16.37
N ARG A 143 14.15 -18.89 15.06
CA ARG A 143 12.93 -18.91 14.24
C ARG A 143 12.73 -20.19 13.42
N GLY A 144 13.34 -21.31 13.82
CA GLY A 144 13.21 -22.56 13.05
C GLY A 144 14.54 -23.30 12.96
N ARG A 145 14.87 -23.84 11.79
CA ARG A 145 16.17 -24.44 11.48
C ARG A 145 16.78 -23.78 10.24
N SER A 146 18.03 -24.10 9.99
CA SER A 146 18.71 -23.74 8.74
C SER A 146 19.59 -24.90 8.30
N TYR A 147 19.82 -25.01 7.00
CA TYR A 147 20.72 -26.00 6.45
C TYR A 147 22.16 -25.49 6.50
N ARG A 148 22.99 -26.11 7.33
CA ARG A 148 24.39 -25.77 7.48
C ARG A 148 25.23 -26.63 6.54
N VAL A 149 26.07 -26.00 5.75
CA VAL A 149 27.12 -26.65 4.96
C VAL A 149 28.48 -26.18 5.48
N THR A 150 29.26 -27.09 6.05
CA THR A 150 30.65 -26.82 6.44
C THR A 150 31.57 -27.46 5.42
N TYR A 151 32.54 -26.71 4.92
CA TYR A 151 33.41 -27.16 3.85
C TYR A 151 34.87 -26.80 4.12
N LEU A 152 35.75 -27.67 3.66
CA LEU A 152 37.18 -27.45 3.53
C LEU A 152 37.57 -28.00 2.17
N VAL A 153 37.91 -27.13 1.22
CA VAL A 153 38.29 -27.51 -0.15
C VAL A 153 39.80 -27.35 -0.30
N GLN A 154 40.48 -28.47 -0.53
CA GLN A 154 41.94 -28.51 -0.69
C GLN A 154 42.31 -28.72 -2.15
N PRO A 155 43.43 -28.16 -2.64
CA PRO A 155 43.95 -28.46 -3.97
C PRO A 155 44.14 -29.96 -4.16
N ARG A 156 43.87 -30.45 -5.37
CA ARG A 156 44.10 -31.85 -5.72
C ARG A 156 45.60 -32.16 -5.81
N PRO A 157 46.02 -33.43 -5.62
CA PRO A 157 47.42 -33.84 -5.77
C PRO A 157 48.01 -33.53 -7.17
N ASP A 158 47.17 -33.44 -8.20
CA ASP A 158 47.54 -33.08 -9.57
C ASP A 158 47.68 -31.55 -9.80
N GLY A 159 47.62 -30.75 -8.74
CA GLY A 159 47.76 -29.30 -8.77
C GLY A 159 46.51 -28.55 -9.24
N LYS A 160 45.42 -29.26 -9.58
CA LYS A 160 44.16 -28.61 -9.97
C LYS A 160 43.39 -28.11 -8.74
N PRO A 161 42.51 -27.10 -8.90
CA PRO A 161 41.60 -26.70 -7.84
C PRO A 161 40.78 -27.89 -7.37
N GLY A 162 40.69 -28.02 -6.04
CA GLY A 162 39.76 -28.95 -5.44
C GLY A 162 38.32 -28.50 -5.62
N ALA A 163 37.39 -29.43 -5.45
CA ALA A 163 35.99 -29.15 -5.64
C ALA A 163 35.13 -29.89 -4.60
N ALA A 164 34.25 -29.14 -3.94
CA ALA A 164 33.20 -29.68 -3.12
C ALA A 164 31.92 -28.89 -3.32
N GLY A 165 30.79 -29.56 -3.19
CA GLY A 165 29.50 -28.95 -3.42
C GLY A 165 28.35 -29.67 -2.74
N TRP A 166 27.26 -28.91 -2.63
CA TRP A 166 25.98 -29.37 -2.13
C TRP A 166 24.96 -29.27 -3.26
N TRP A 167 23.96 -30.14 -3.28
CA TRP A 167 22.90 -30.09 -4.28
C TRP A 167 21.56 -30.53 -3.71
N ILE A 168 20.50 -30.08 -4.37
CA ILE A 168 19.11 -30.40 -4.02
C ILE A 168 18.31 -30.70 -5.29
N GLY A 169 17.60 -31.83 -5.27
CA GLY A 169 16.86 -32.37 -6.40
C GLY A 169 15.62 -31.54 -6.75
N MET A 170 15.39 -31.33 -8.04
CA MET A 170 14.26 -30.55 -8.55
C MET A 170 13.14 -31.41 -9.14
N GLU A 171 13.28 -32.75 -9.17
CA GLU A 171 12.26 -33.69 -9.64
C GLU A 171 11.60 -33.30 -10.99
N GLY A 172 12.39 -32.76 -11.93
CA GLY A 172 11.91 -32.38 -13.26
C GLY A 172 10.97 -31.16 -13.27
N ARG A 173 10.93 -30.35 -12.21
CA ARG A 173 10.01 -29.21 -12.10
C ARG A 173 10.26 -28.18 -13.20
N ASN A 174 9.15 -27.68 -13.75
CA ASN A 174 9.13 -26.57 -14.70
C ASN A 174 9.12 -25.24 -13.94
N VAL A 175 10.21 -24.48 -14.07
CA VAL A 175 10.36 -23.16 -13.47
C VAL A 175 10.42 -22.02 -14.49
N LYS A 176 10.13 -22.31 -15.77
CA LYS A 176 10.18 -21.31 -16.85
C LYS A 176 9.25 -20.12 -16.63
N SER A 177 8.20 -20.29 -15.83
CA SER A 177 7.24 -19.24 -15.48
C SER A 177 7.72 -18.30 -14.37
N TYR A 178 8.82 -18.62 -13.69
CA TYR A 178 9.39 -17.84 -12.60
C TYR A 178 10.44 -16.84 -13.11
N ARG A 179 10.86 -15.89 -12.27
CA ARG A 179 11.85 -14.86 -12.64
C ARG A 179 13.14 -14.96 -11.83
N PHE A 180 13.04 -15.36 -10.58
CA PHE A 180 14.18 -15.42 -9.68
C PHE A 180 14.29 -16.79 -9.02
N LEU A 181 15.53 -17.23 -8.83
CA LEU A 181 15.90 -18.14 -7.76
C LEU A 181 16.16 -17.29 -6.51
N ALA A 182 15.44 -17.57 -5.43
CA ALA A 182 15.46 -16.81 -4.19
C ALA A 182 15.82 -17.73 -3.02
N PHE A 183 16.66 -17.25 -2.11
CA PHE A 183 17.00 -17.94 -0.87
C PHE A 183 17.64 -16.99 0.12
N ARG A 184 17.69 -17.39 1.38
CA ARG A 184 18.44 -16.70 2.42
C ARG A 184 19.75 -17.41 2.68
N ILE A 185 20.80 -16.63 2.90
CA ILE A 185 22.13 -17.14 3.19
C ILE A 185 22.83 -16.29 4.25
N ARG A 186 23.65 -16.93 5.07
CA ARG A 186 24.74 -16.29 5.81
C ARG A 186 25.98 -17.16 5.86
N GLY A 187 27.11 -16.51 5.97
CA GLY A 187 28.40 -17.12 6.28
C GLY A 187 28.63 -17.26 7.78
N ALA A 188 29.59 -18.09 8.15
CA ALA A 188 30.15 -18.11 9.50
C ALA A 188 31.03 -16.87 9.76
N TYR A 189 31.71 -16.39 8.71
CA TYR A 189 32.64 -15.25 8.80
C TYR A 189 32.20 -14.08 7.91
N GLY A 190 31.48 -14.34 6.82
CA GLY A 190 31.21 -13.36 5.77
C GLY A 190 32.41 -13.25 4.81
N GLY A 191 32.13 -13.15 3.51
CA GLY A 191 33.13 -13.19 2.44
C GLY A 191 33.38 -14.58 1.86
N GLU A 192 32.63 -15.60 2.28
CA GLU A 192 32.69 -16.94 1.72
C GLU A 192 32.46 -16.92 0.19
N THR A 193 33.34 -17.61 -0.54
CA THR A 193 33.25 -17.71 -2.01
C THR A 193 32.35 -18.87 -2.38
N VAL A 194 31.13 -18.53 -2.82
CA VAL A 194 30.08 -19.49 -3.18
C VAL A 194 29.63 -19.23 -4.60
N THR A 195 29.47 -20.31 -5.36
CA THR A 195 28.89 -20.31 -6.70
C THR A 195 27.63 -21.17 -6.69
N ILE A 196 26.56 -20.72 -7.32
CA ILE A 196 25.31 -21.45 -7.43
C ILE A 196 25.02 -21.85 -8.88
N GLY A 197 24.52 -23.07 -9.08
CA GLY A 197 24.23 -23.65 -10.38
C GLY A 197 22.77 -24.08 -10.51
N LEU A 198 22.24 -23.95 -11.73
CA LEU A 198 21.04 -24.65 -12.16
C LEU A 198 21.42 -25.66 -13.23
N LYS A 199 20.99 -26.90 -13.04
CA LYS A 199 21.22 -27.99 -13.99
C LYS A 199 19.89 -28.54 -14.48
N ASP A 200 19.77 -28.75 -15.79
CA ASP A 200 18.58 -29.37 -16.40
C ASP A 200 18.73 -30.90 -16.54
N LYS A 201 17.62 -31.57 -16.88
CA LYS A 201 17.59 -33.03 -17.11
C LYS A 201 18.46 -33.48 -18.29
N LYS A 202 18.83 -32.57 -19.20
CA LYS A 202 19.79 -32.82 -20.30
C LYS A 202 21.24 -32.65 -19.86
N GLN A 203 21.47 -32.45 -18.56
CA GLN A 203 22.77 -32.28 -17.93
C GLN A 203 23.49 -30.98 -18.29
N VAL A 204 22.79 -30.00 -18.87
CA VAL A 204 23.33 -28.66 -19.09
C VAL A 204 23.25 -27.89 -17.78
N GLU A 205 24.38 -27.34 -17.35
CA GLU A 205 24.49 -26.56 -16.12
C GLU A 205 25.13 -25.21 -16.39
N THR A 206 24.52 -24.16 -15.84
CA THR A 206 25.14 -22.83 -15.75
C THR A 206 25.30 -22.46 -14.29
N ARG A 207 26.48 -21.92 -13.98
CA ARG A 207 26.86 -21.48 -12.63
C ARG A 207 27.10 -19.98 -12.61
N VAL A 208 26.69 -19.33 -11.52
CA VAL A 208 26.91 -17.90 -11.27
C VAL A 208 27.51 -17.68 -9.88
N ALA A 209 28.43 -16.75 -9.76
CA ALA A 209 29.08 -16.45 -8.49
C ALA A 209 28.19 -15.55 -7.62
N LEU A 210 28.05 -15.86 -6.32
CA LEU A 210 27.24 -15.04 -5.41
C LEU A 210 27.83 -13.63 -5.21
N SER A 211 29.11 -13.43 -5.49
CA SER A 211 29.75 -12.11 -5.48
C SER A 211 29.06 -11.11 -6.42
N ALA A 212 28.49 -11.58 -7.54
CA ALA A 212 27.72 -10.74 -8.47
C ALA A 212 26.37 -10.28 -7.90
N TYR A 213 25.88 -10.92 -6.83
CA TYR A 213 24.61 -10.63 -6.17
C TYR A 213 24.81 -10.10 -4.73
N GLY A 214 25.99 -9.53 -4.47
CA GLY A 214 26.36 -8.90 -3.20
C GLY A 214 27.07 -9.81 -2.20
N GLY A 215 27.46 -11.02 -2.61
CA GLY A 215 28.29 -11.94 -1.83
C GLY A 215 27.62 -12.51 -0.56
N VAL A 216 28.40 -13.29 0.18
CA VAL A 216 27.98 -13.88 1.46
C VAL A 216 28.40 -12.98 2.61
N THR A 217 27.50 -12.72 3.57
CA THR A 217 27.74 -11.88 4.75
C THR A 217 27.66 -12.71 6.02
N ALA A 218 28.29 -12.25 7.12
CA ALA A 218 28.15 -12.89 8.44
C ALA A 218 26.72 -12.82 9.00
N SER A 219 25.90 -11.90 8.51
CA SER A 219 24.47 -11.79 8.83
C SER A 219 23.59 -12.43 7.75
N TRP A 220 22.39 -12.88 8.14
CA TRP A 220 21.37 -13.36 7.21
C TRP A 220 20.98 -12.30 6.21
N ARG A 221 20.91 -12.69 4.94
CA ARG A 221 20.38 -11.86 3.86
C ARG A 221 19.63 -12.70 2.85
N GLU A 222 18.73 -12.05 2.12
CA GLU A 222 18.12 -12.61 0.93
C GLU A 222 19.04 -12.43 -0.29
N VAL A 223 19.04 -13.43 -1.16
CA VAL A 223 19.71 -13.44 -2.45
C VAL A 223 18.64 -13.70 -3.51
N LEU A 224 18.60 -12.82 -4.52
CA LEU A 224 17.69 -12.92 -5.66
C LEU A 224 18.51 -12.98 -6.94
N ILE A 225 18.46 -14.13 -7.62
CA ILE A 225 19.22 -14.37 -8.84
C ILE A 225 18.25 -14.46 -10.02
N PRO A 226 18.34 -13.55 -11.01
CA PRO A 226 17.54 -13.64 -12.22
C PRO A 226 17.74 -14.99 -12.92
N LEU A 227 16.66 -15.69 -13.24
CA LEU A 227 16.74 -16.97 -13.97
C LEU A 227 17.37 -16.82 -15.37
N ALA A 228 17.33 -15.61 -15.93
CA ALA A 228 17.98 -15.28 -17.19
C ALA A 228 19.51 -15.35 -17.15
N ASP A 229 20.11 -15.31 -15.95
CA ASP A 229 21.56 -15.40 -15.78
C ASP A 229 22.05 -16.85 -15.91
N PHE A 230 21.16 -17.84 -15.73
CA PHE A 230 21.42 -19.26 -15.98
C PHE A 230 21.22 -19.59 -17.46
N LYS A 231 22.08 -19.02 -18.32
CA LYS A 231 21.99 -19.16 -19.77
C LYS A 231 22.03 -20.63 -20.22
N ASN A 232 21.32 -20.96 -21.29
CA ASN A 232 21.29 -22.29 -21.93
C ASN A 232 20.69 -23.44 -21.09
N VAL A 233 20.28 -23.21 -19.85
CA VAL A 233 19.61 -24.22 -19.02
C VAL A 233 18.14 -24.32 -19.44
N ASP A 234 17.65 -25.55 -19.67
CA ASP A 234 16.23 -25.81 -19.94
C ASP A 234 15.40 -25.70 -18.66
N LEU A 235 14.91 -24.49 -18.39
CA LEU A 235 14.07 -24.19 -17.22
C LEU A 235 12.73 -24.94 -17.18
N THR A 236 12.37 -25.70 -18.22
CA THR A 236 11.13 -26.51 -18.21
C THR A 236 11.29 -27.86 -17.52
N GLN A 237 12.51 -28.35 -17.36
CA GLN A 237 12.82 -29.63 -16.75
C GLN A 237 14.13 -29.57 -15.97
N LEU A 238 14.09 -28.96 -14.78
CA LEU A 238 15.27 -28.89 -13.93
C LEU A 238 15.60 -30.24 -13.27
N ASP A 239 16.89 -30.54 -13.17
CA ASP A 239 17.42 -31.70 -12.48
C ASP A 239 17.76 -31.37 -11.03
N ASN A 240 18.60 -30.35 -10.80
CA ASN A 240 18.98 -29.93 -9.45
C ASN A 240 19.43 -28.45 -9.40
N ILE A 241 19.45 -27.91 -8.18
CA ILE A 241 20.18 -26.71 -7.82
C ILE A 241 21.47 -27.16 -7.12
N SER A 242 22.61 -26.53 -7.42
CA SER A 242 23.89 -26.87 -6.82
C SER A 242 24.59 -25.66 -6.22
N LEU A 243 25.33 -25.84 -5.12
CA LEU A 243 26.29 -24.89 -4.59
C LEU A 243 27.69 -25.49 -4.69
N ALA A 244 28.66 -24.70 -5.13
CA ALA A 244 30.07 -25.05 -5.13
C ALA A 244 30.85 -24.06 -4.26
N PHE A 245 31.79 -24.60 -3.49
CA PHE A 245 32.54 -23.87 -2.49
C PHE A 245 34.02 -23.79 -2.84
N ALA A 246 34.69 -22.74 -2.39
CA ALA A 246 36.14 -22.58 -2.46
C ALA A 246 36.72 -22.17 -1.11
N GLY A 247 37.92 -22.67 -0.79
CA GLY A 247 38.58 -22.43 0.49
C GLY A 247 37.95 -23.22 1.64
N SER A 248 37.87 -22.61 2.82
CA SER A 248 37.26 -23.23 4.00
C SER A 248 36.23 -22.29 4.62
N GLY A 249 35.20 -22.85 5.24
CA GLY A 249 34.16 -22.06 5.88
C GLY A 249 32.91 -22.85 6.20
N ALA A 250 31.87 -22.11 6.60
CA ALA A 250 30.54 -22.66 6.70
C ALA A 250 29.51 -21.63 6.23
N VAL A 251 28.50 -22.11 5.51
CA VAL A 251 27.34 -21.32 5.11
C VAL A 251 26.07 -21.94 5.67
N TYR A 252 25.07 -21.10 5.85
CA TYR A 252 23.74 -21.46 6.33
C TYR A 252 22.74 -21.01 5.29
N LEU A 253 21.83 -21.90 4.91
CA LEU A 253 20.79 -21.69 3.91
C LEU A 253 19.42 -21.81 4.56
N ASP A 254 18.50 -21.01 4.04
CA ASP A 254 17.12 -20.91 4.53
C ASP A 254 16.22 -20.43 3.37
N ASP A 255 14.93 -20.75 3.40
CA ASP A 255 13.91 -20.25 2.47
C ASP A 255 14.24 -20.41 0.95
N LEU A 256 14.67 -21.58 0.48
CA LEU A 256 15.02 -21.81 -0.93
C LEU A 256 13.77 -21.98 -1.80
N MET A 257 13.59 -21.09 -2.79
CA MET A 257 12.39 -21.08 -3.64
C MET A 257 12.61 -20.46 -5.02
N PHE A 258 11.70 -20.75 -5.95
CA PHE A 258 11.54 -19.95 -7.17
C PHE A 258 10.42 -18.94 -6.99
N SER A 259 10.69 -17.69 -7.37
CA SER A 259 9.73 -16.59 -7.21
C SER A 259 9.43 -15.92 -8.56
N GLY A 260 8.15 -15.72 -8.84
CA GLY A 260 7.68 -14.96 -10.00
C GLY A 260 7.90 -13.46 -9.80
N LYS A 261 7.76 -12.64 -10.86
CA LYS A 261 7.63 -11.18 -10.69
C LYS A 261 6.56 -10.93 -9.61
N ARG A 262 6.89 -10.28 -8.49
CA ARG A 262 5.84 -9.73 -7.61
C ARG A 262 5.16 -8.62 -8.42
N SER A 263 3.97 -8.91 -8.94
CA SER A 263 3.19 -8.02 -9.80
C SER A 263 3.15 -6.63 -9.18
N SER A 264 3.61 -5.60 -9.88
CA SER A 264 3.25 -4.24 -9.49
C SER A 264 1.73 -4.15 -9.60
N VAL A 265 1.09 -3.84 -8.49
CA VAL A 265 -0.36 -3.70 -8.41
C VAL A 265 -0.68 -2.27 -8.87
N HIS A 266 -1.51 -2.09 -9.88
CA HIS A 266 -1.83 -0.75 -10.41
C HIS A 266 -3.29 -0.39 -10.10
N GLY A 267 -3.60 0.87 -9.89
CA GLY A 267 -4.98 1.33 -9.73
C GLY A 267 -5.26 2.45 -10.72
N LEU A 268 -6.43 2.43 -11.33
CA LEU A 268 -7.01 3.62 -11.96
C LEU A 268 -8.26 4.03 -11.19
N GLY A 269 -8.44 5.32 -11.00
CA GLY A 269 -9.63 5.91 -10.41
C GLY A 269 -10.14 7.06 -11.26
N VAL A 270 -11.45 7.24 -11.25
CA VAL A 270 -12.10 8.48 -11.69
C VAL A 270 -13.09 8.92 -10.62
N SER A 271 -13.25 10.22 -10.42
CA SER A 271 -14.23 10.76 -9.50
C SER A 271 -14.86 12.05 -10.02
N ALA A 272 -16.08 12.31 -9.57
CA ALA A 272 -16.81 13.55 -9.81
C ALA A 272 -17.54 13.93 -8.53
N GLY A 273 -17.41 15.19 -8.10
CA GLY A 273 -18.15 15.76 -6.99
C GLY A 273 -18.90 17.01 -7.44
N TYR A 274 -20.11 17.22 -6.90
CA TYR A 274 -20.91 18.40 -7.16
C TYR A 274 -21.61 18.88 -5.88
N LEU A 275 -21.38 20.13 -5.52
CA LEU A 275 -22.06 20.83 -4.44
C LEU A 275 -23.09 21.79 -5.01
N THR A 276 -24.25 21.86 -4.39
CA THR A 276 -25.25 22.90 -4.65
C THR A 276 -25.85 23.41 -3.35
N SER A 277 -26.03 24.73 -3.25
CA SER A 277 -26.80 25.37 -2.18
C SER A 277 -28.32 25.29 -2.38
N GLY A 278 -28.78 24.76 -3.52
CA GLY A 278 -30.13 25.04 -3.99
C GLY A 278 -30.31 26.51 -4.38
N LYS A 279 -31.56 26.94 -4.53
CA LYS A 279 -31.91 28.33 -4.89
C LYS A 279 -31.98 29.21 -3.65
N ILE A 280 -31.18 30.26 -3.63
CA ILE A 280 -31.14 31.30 -2.61
C ILE A 280 -31.92 32.53 -3.10
N PRO A 281 -32.93 33.01 -2.37
CA PRO A 281 -33.63 34.25 -2.68
C PRO A 281 -32.70 35.47 -2.71
N ARG A 282 -32.85 36.33 -3.72
CA ARG A 282 -32.19 37.65 -3.79
C ARG A 282 -33.10 38.68 -3.16
N THR A 283 -32.63 39.38 -2.13
CA THR A 283 -33.39 40.47 -1.48
C THR A 283 -32.74 41.82 -1.72
N VAL A 284 -33.53 42.83 -2.07
CA VAL A 284 -33.11 44.24 -2.09
C VAL A 284 -33.79 45.01 -0.98
N GLU A 285 -33.03 45.88 -0.32
CA GLU A 285 -33.59 46.81 0.67
C GLU A 285 -34.32 47.94 -0.08
N ILE A 286 -35.60 48.15 0.24
CA ILE A 286 -36.35 49.26 -0.34
C ILE A 286 -36.07 50.50 0.51
N ALA A 287 -35.27 51.44 0.01
CA ALA A 287 -34.81 52.63 0.76
C ALA A 287 -35.92 53.47 1.45
N ALA A 288 -37.19 53.30 1.08
CA ALA A 288 -38.33 54.01 1.67
C ALA A 288 -38.90 53.37 2.96
N PHE A 289 -38.61 52.10 3.25
CA PHE A 289 -39.13 51.36 4.42
C PHE A 289 -38.12 50.29 4.87
N PRO A 290 -38.09 49.88 6.15
CA PRO A 290 -37.16 48.83 6.62
C PRO A 290 -37.63 47.42 6.22
N PHE A 291 -38.01 47.23 4.96
CA PHE A 291 -38.45 45.94 4.40
C PHE A 291 -37.55 45.53 3.24
N TYR A 292 -37.26 44.23 3.20
CA TYR A 292 -36.57 43.58 2.08
C TYR A 292 -37.60 43.05 1.09
N GLN A 293 -37.39 43.31 -0.20
CA GLN A 293 -38.17 42.72 -1.28
C GLN A 293 -37.35 41.65 -2.01
N GLU A 294 -37.95 40.47 -2.21
CA GLU A 294 -37.36 39.43 -3.05
C GLU A 294 -37.47 39.81 -4.54
N VAL A 295 -36.34 39.78 -5.26
CA VAL A 295 -36.22 40.19 -6.67
C VAL A 295 -35.72 39.07 -7.59
N GLY A 296 -35.65 37.84 -7.10
CA GLY A 296 -35.24 36.65 -7.86
C GLY A 296 -34.51 35.64 -7.00
N SER A 297 -33.81 34.69 -7.61
CA SER A 297 -32.97 33.71 -6.89
C SER A 297 -31.63 33.50 -7.60
N PHE A 298 -30.62 33.06 -6.88
CA PHE A 298 -29.36 32.56 -7.44
C PHE A 298 -28.97 31.23 -6.78
N ASP A 299 -28.08 30.47 -7.40
CA ASP A 299 -27.48 29.27 -6.82
C ASP A 299 -25.97 29.43 -6.69
N VAL A 300 -25.42 28.73 -5.69
CA VAL A 300 -23.99 28.51 -5.52
C VAL A 300 -23.72 27.07 -5.85
N GLY A 301 -22.82 26.85 -6.80
CA GLY A 301 -22.48 25.52 -7.28
C GLY A 301 -20.97 25.33 -7.32
N ALA A 302 -20.50 24.14 -6.96
CA ALA A 302 -19.10 23.79 -7.11
C ALA A 302 -18.96 22.37 -7.64
N SER A 303 -17.90 22.11 -8.40
CA SER A 303 -17.65 20.82 -9.03
C SER A 303 -16.18 20.46 -9.00
N VAL A 304 -15.91 19.16 -8.89
CA VAL A 304 -14.55 18.62 -9.02
C VAL A 304 -14.60 17.36 -9.88
N LEU A 305 -13.68 17.26 -10.84
CA LEU A 305 -13.42 16.04 -11.60
C LEU A 305 -12.02 15.54 -11.28
N GLY A 306 -11.90 14.26 -10.93
CA GLY A 306 -10.64 13.63 -10.54
C GLY A 306 -10.28 12.46 -11.44
N VAL A 307 -9.00 12.34 -11.79
CA VAL A 307 -8.40 11.13 -12.38
C VAL A 307 -7.23 10.70 -11.50
N THR A 308 -7.27 9.46 -11.04
CA THR A 308 -6.29 8.90 -10.09
C THR A 308 -5.52 7.75 -10.71
N TYR A 309 -4.22 7.70 -10.46
CA TYR A 309 -3.39 6.55 -10.76
C TYR A 309 -2.59 6.14 -9.52
N GLY A 310 -2.47 4.83 -9.30
CA GLY A 310 -1.77 4.25 -8.17
C GLY A 310 -0.90 3.07 -8.58
N ARG A 311 0.20 2.86 -7.86
CA ARG A 311 1.11 1.72 -8.03
C ARG A 311 1.65 1.22 -6.70
N GLY A 312 1.56 -0.09 -6.49
CA GLY A 312 2.17 -0.82 -5.38
C GLY A 312 3.61 -1.23 -5.70
N PHE A 313 4.53 -0.90 -4.81
CA PHE A 313 5.93 -1.30 -4.85
C PHE A 313 6.24 -2.25 -3.71
N LEU A 314 7.07 -3.26 -3.98
CA LEU A 314 7.69 -4.05 -2.93
C LEU A 314 9.17 -3.69 -2.83
N LEU A 315 9.58 -3.23 -1.66
CA LEU A 315 10.94 -2.85 -1.31
C LEU A 315 11.44 -3.78 -0.19
N GLY A 316 11.73 -5.03 -0.52
CA GLY A 316 12.14 -6.06 0.43
C GLY A 316 11.07 -6.31 1.51
N PRO A 317 11.33 -5.98 2.79
CA PRO A 317 10.36 -6.19 3.87
C PRO A 317 9.23 -5.16 3.91
N VAL A 318 9.19 -4.18 3.00
CA VAL A 318 8.19 -3.11 2.98
C VAL A 318 7.36 -3.17 1.70
N TYR A 319 6.04 -3.17 1.85
CA TYR A 319 5.09 -2.90 0.77
C TYR A 319 4.67 -1.42 0.82
N MET A 320 4.82 -0.74 -0.32
CA MET A 320 4.64 0.69 -0.46
C MET A 320 3.74 1.02 -1.67
N PRO A 321 2.43 1.17 -1.48
CA PRO A 321 1.57 1.85 -2.46
C PRO A 321 1.88 3.35 -2.55
N ALA A 322 1.95 3.86 -3.78
CA ALA A 322 2.01 5.29 -4.08
C ALA A 322 0.93 5.64 -5.10
N GLY A 323 0.37 6.84 -5.03
CA GLY A 323 -0.61 7.29 -6.02
C GLY A 323 -0.71 8.80 -6.10
N PHE A 324 -1.37 9.27 -7.16
CA PHE A 324 -1.68 10.69 -7.33
C PHE A 324 -3.06 10.86 -7.99
N THR A 325 -3.71 11.99 -7.71
CA THR A 325 -4.97 12.41 -8.34
C THR A 325 -4.79 13.77 -8.99
N LEU A 326 -5.11 13.88 -10.27
CA LEU A 326 -5.26 15.17 -10.95
C LEU A 326 -6.71 15.61 -10.83
N LYS A 327 -6.95 16.85 -10.43
CA LYS A 327 -8.27 17.44 -10.26
C LYS A 327 -8.46 18.65 -11.16
N TYR A 328 -9.64 18.74 -11.77
CA TYR A 328 -10.18 19.98 -12.32
C TYR A 328 -11.31 20.46 -11.42
N ILE A 329 -11.27 21.72 -11.05
CA ILE A 329 -12.15 22.34 -10.04
C ILE A 329 -12.89 23.48 -10.74
N GLY A 330 -14.21 23.56 -10.52
CA GLY A 330 -15.02 24.67 -11.00
C GLY A 330 -15.95 25.17 -9.90
N GLU A 331 -16.10 26.48 -9.78
CA GLU A 331 -17.08 27.11 -8.89
C GLU A 331 -17.89 28.15 -9.66
N ASN A 332 -19.18 28.18 -9.36
CA ASN A 332 -20.16 29.09 -9.93
C ASN A 332 -20.81 29.86 -8.79
N LEU A 333 -20.81 31.19 -8.91
CA LEU A 333 -21.48 32.09 -7.99
C LEU A 333 -22.30 33.10 -8.81
N ALA A 334 -23.62 32.90 -8.86
CA ALA A 334 -24.49 33.70 -9.73
C ALA A 334 -24.03 33.68 -11.20
N GLU A 335 -23.53 34.80 -11.73
CA GLU A 335 -23.07 34.94 -13.13
C GLU A 335 -21.55 34.75 -13.27
N GLU A 336 -20.83 34.59 -12.16
CA GLU A 336 -19.38 34.47 -12.15
C GLU A 336 -18.91 33.01 -12.10
N HIS A 337 -17.82 32.73 -12.81
CA HIS A 337 -17.26 31.39 -12.96
C HIS A 337 -15.76 31.38 -12.68
N ALA A 338 -15.34 30.53 -11.73
CA ALA A 338 -13.94 30.28 -11.43
C ALA A 338 -13.57 28.82 -11.77
N SER A 339 -12.32 28.60 -12.19
CA SER A 339 -11.81 27.25 -12.41
C SER A 339 -10.35 27.13 -11.97
N GLY A 340 -9.96 25.92 -11.58
CA GLY A 340 -8.65 25.61 -11.04
C GLY A 340 -8.24 24.19 -11.30
N TYR A 341 -6.97 23.90 -11.01
CA TYR A 341 -6.41 22.57 -11.08
C TYR A 341 -5.71 22.25 -9.77
N ALA A 342 -5.76 20.99 -9.37
CA ALA A 342 -5.02 20.51 -8.21
C ALA A 342 -4.43 19.13 -8.43
N LEU A 343 -3.39 18.84 -7.66
CA LEU A 343 -2.74 17.55 -7.54
C LEU A 343 -2.87 17.08 -6.09
N ASP A 344 -3.34 15.85 -5.91
CA ASP A 344 -3.16 15.12 -4.66
C ASP A 344 -2.08 14.06 -4.85
N VAL A 345 -1.26 13.83 -3.83
CA VAL A 345 -0.28 12.75 -3.80
C VAL A 345 -0.43 11.94 -2.53
N GLY A 346 -0.22 10.63 -2.62
CA GLY A 346 -0.43 9.70 -1.53
C GLY A 346 0.62 8.61 -1.49
N LEU A 347 0.97 8.19 -0.28
CA LEU A 347 1.83 7.07 0.03
C LEU A 347 1.23 6.24 1.16
N LEU A 348 1.40 4.92 1.07
CA LEU A 348 1.10 3.95 2.12
C LEU A 348 2.32 3.08 2.36
N LEU A 349 2.55 2.67 3.60
CA LEU A 349 3.67 1.84 4.04
C LEU A 349 3.16 0.75 4.96
N SER A 350 3.51 -0.50 4.66
CA SER A 350 3.17 -1.67 5.50
C SER A 350 4.25 -2.75 5.40
N PRO A 351 4.39 -3.64 6.39
CA PRO A 351 5.22 -4.83 6.24
C PRO A 351 4.79 -5.68 5.04
N ALA A 352 5.75 -6.20 4.29
CA ALA A 352 5.51 -7.00 3.09
C ALA A 352 4.77 -8.32 3.36
N ASP A 353 4.90 -8.83 4.58
CA ASP A 353 4.39 -10.10 5.10
C ASP A 353 3.12 -9.93 5.95
N SER A 354 2.71 -8.69 6.24
CA SER A 354 1.60 -8.42 7.14
C SER A 354 0.80 -7.17 6.75
N ARG A 355 -0.53 -7.33 6.70
CA ARG A 355 -1.47 -6.21 6.53
C ARG A 355 -2.02 -5.68 7.86
N ARG A 356 -1.42 -6.08 8.98
CA ARG A 356 -1.89 -5.70 10.33
C ARG A 356 -1.68 -4.22 10.63
N PHE A 357 -0.56 -3.68 10.17
CA PHE A 357 -0.18 -2.29 10.38
C PHE A 357 -0.02 -1.60 9.04
N ARG A 358 -0.50 -0.37 8.94
CA ARG A 358 -0.23 0.50 7.79
C ARG A 358 -0.08 1.94 8.25
N PHE A 359 0.92 2.62 7.73
CA PHE A 359 1.09 4.06 7.86
C PHE A 359 0.84 4.72 6.51
N GLY A 360 0.31 5.93 6.49
CA GLY A 360 0.04 6.67 5.27
C GLY A 360 0.39 8.14 5.41
N VAL A 361 0.81 8.73 4.29
CA VAL A 361 0.99 10.19 4.14
C VAL A 361 0.27 10.60 2.88
N SER A 362 -0.44 11.71 2.93
CA SER A 362 -1.04 12.33 1.74
C SER A 362 -0.94 13.84 1.80
N ILE A 363 -0.77 14.45 0.63
CA ILE A 363 -0.86 15.89 0.45
C ILE A 363 -1.98 16.12 -0.54
N GLN A 364 -2.96 16.92 -0.15
CA GLN A 364 -4.17 17.18 -0.92
C GLN A 364 -4.17 18.64 -1.41
N ASN A 365 -4.77 18.84 -2.58
CA ASN A 365 -5.09 20.15 -3.16
C ASN A 365 -3.87 21.03 -3.48
N ILE A 366 -2.77 20.44 -3.96
CA ILE A 366 -1.61 21.19 -4.46
C ILE A 366 -1.98 21.82 -5.80
N GLY A 367 -2.18 23.13 -5.85
CA GLY A 367 -2.51 23.80 -7.09
C GLY A 367 -3.01 25.23 -6.90
N SER A 368 -3.76 25.71 -7.88
CA SER A 368 -4.28 27.07 -7.89
C SER A 368 -5.61 27.16 -8.63
N MET A 369 -6.33 28.24 -8.34
CA MET A 369 -7.59 28.61 -8.98
C MET A 369 -7.48 30.01 -9.55
N LYS A 370 -8.25 30.30 -10.60
CA LYS A 370 -8.42 31.67 -11.09
C LYS A 370 -9.30 32.47 -10.13
N ALA A 371 -8.99 33.76 -9.98
CA ALA A 371 -9.81 34.69 -9.23
C ALA A 371 -11.25 34.73 -9.78
N PHE A 372 -12.23 34.87 -8.89
CA PHE A 372 -13.62 35.16 -9.26
C PHE A 372 -13.76 36.56 -9.85
N VAL A 373 -13.08 37.56 -9.26
CA VAL A 373 -13.15 38.96 -9.70
C VAL A 373 -11.76 39.59 -9.78
N GLN A 374 -11.05 39.71 -8.65
CA GLN A 374 -9.72 40.37 -8.60
C GLN A 374 -8.63 39.55 -7.90
N GLU A 375 -8.98 38.79 -6.85
CA GLU A 375 -8.00 38.04 -6.05
C GLU A 375 -8.28 36.54 -6.14
N ALA A 376 -7.20 35.75 -6.28
CA ALA A 376 -7.27 34.31 -6.33
C ALA A 376 -6.97 33.75 -4.95
N ASP A 377 -7.96 33.13 -4.32
CA ASP A 377 -7.73 32.45 -3.05
C ASP A 377 -6.92 31.17 -3.27
N PRO A 378 -5.94 30.86 -2.41
CA PRO A 378 -5.24 29.59 -2.45
C PRO A 378 -6.21 28.43 -2.22
N LEU A 379 -5.90 27.28 -2.80
CA LEU A 379 -6.65 26.05 -2.54
C LEU A 379 -6.42 25.55 -1.11
N PRO A 380 -7.36 24.78 -0.53
CA PRO A 380 -7.26 24.28 0.83
C PRO A 380 -6.28 23.11 0.90
N LEU A 381 -4.98 23.44 0.85
CA LEU A 381 -3.90 22.49 0.94
C LEU A 381 -3.91 21.84 2.31
N ASN A 382 -3.81 20.51 2.33
CA ASN A 382 -3.79 19.73 3.56
C ASN A 382 -2.74 18.64 3.49
N VAL A 383 -1.96 18.49 4.56
CA VAL A 383 -1.10 17.33 4.76
C VAL A 383 -1.68 16.42 5.83
N LYS A 384 -1.85 15.16 5.46
CA LYS A 384 -2.34 14.11 6.35
C LYS A 384 -1.24 13.11 6.65
N THR A 385 -1.13 12.73 7.91
CA THR A 385 -0.51 11.47 8.30
C THR A 385 -1.57 10.54 8.86
N SER A 386 -1.45 9.24 8.64
CA SER A 386 -2.49 8.27 8.94
C SER A 386 -1.92 6.94 9.39
N PHE A 387 -2.66 6.22 10.23
CA PHE A 387 -2.28 4.93 10.78
C PHE A 387 -3.48 3.99 10.83
N LEU A 388 -3.22 2.72 10.60
CA LEU A 388 -4.18 1.62 10.63
C LEU A 388 -3.61 0.46 11.42
N LEU A 389 -4.42 -0.07 12.32
CA LEU A 389 -4.20 -1.32 13.05
C LEU A 389 -5.39 -2.25 12.85
N LYS A 390 -5.15 -3.45 12.31
CA LYS A 390 -6.16 -4.52 12.23
C LYS A 390 -6.00 -5.50 13.39
N SER A 391 -7.13 -6.03 13.86
CA SER A 391 -7.17 -7.21 14.74
C SER A 391 -6.67 -8.45 14.01
N ASP A 392 -6.27 -9.49 14.76
CA ASP A 392 -5.78 -10.75 14.17
C ASP A 392 -6.84 -11.43 13.28
N SER A 393 -8.12 -11.27 13.62
CA SER A 393 -9.25 -11.77 12.81
C SER A 393 -9.50 -10.95 11.53
N GLY A 394 -8.95 -9.74 11.45
CA GLY A 394 -9.24 -8.76 10.41
C GLY A 394 -10.63 -8.13 10.45
N ARG A 395 -11.51 -8.53 11.39
CA ARG A 395 -12.89 -8.02 11.48
C ARG A 395 -12.99 -6.64 12.10
N THR A 396 -12.07 -6.33 13.02
CA THR A 396 -11.95 -5.01 13.64
C THR A 396 -10.70 -4.32 13.16
N LEU A 397 -10.83 -3.03 12.87
CA LEU A 397 -9.73 -2.12 12.61
C LEU A 397 -9.86 -0.85 13.47
N PHE A 398 -8.70 -0.29 13.80
CA PHE A 398 -8.53 0.99 14.47
C PHE A 398 -7.74 1.91 13.54
N SER A 399 -8.14 3.16 13.45
CA SER A 399 -7.48 4.17 12.63
C SER A 399 -7.21 5.44 13.41
N ALA A 400 -6.14 6.13 13.02
CA ALA A 400 -5.77 7.43 13.57
C ALA A 400 -5.19 8.30 12.46
N ASP A 401 -5.66 9.53 12.33
CA ASP A 401 -5.16 10.50 11.36
C ASP A 401 -4.79 11.82 12.06
N MET A 402 -3.82 12.54 11.50
CA MET A 402 -3.52 13.92 11.84
C MET A 402 -3.54 14.76 10.56
N ASP A 403 -4.45 15.72 10.52
CA ASP A 403 -4.63 16.71 9.47
C ASP A 403 -3.87 18.00 9.81
N LEU A 404 -3.14 18.51 8.82
CA LEU A 404 -2.40 19.76 8.85
C LEU A 404 -2.89 20.66 7.69
N PRO A 405 -4.12 21.18 7.79
CA PRO A 405 -4.65 22.13 6.82
C PRO A 405 -3.87 23.45 6.91
N VAL A 406 -3.75 24.13 5.77
CA VAL A 406 -3.01 25.38 5.66
C VAL A 406 -3.74 26.58 6.29
N ASP A 407 -5.05 26.47 6.47
CA ASP A 407 -5.97 27.56 6.83
C ASP A 407 -6.90 27.22 8.01
N GLU A 408 -6.59 26.16 8.75
CA GLU A 408 -7.31 25.74 9.94
C GLU A 408 -6.32 25.22 11.00
N GLU A 409 -6.77 25.05 12.24
CA GLU A 409 -5.96 24.40 13.27
C GLU A 409 -5.74 22.91 12.93
N PRO A 410 -4.58 22.33 13.30
CA PRO A 410 -4.33 20.90 13.18
C PRO A 410 -5.44 20.07 13.84
N ARG A 411 -5.89 19.01 13.16
CA ARG A 411 -6.92 18.11 13.70
C ARG A 411 -6.39 16.70 13.86
N PHE A 412 -6.64 16.13 15.03
CA PHE A 412 -6.35 14.72 15.30
C PHE A 412 -7.66 13.93 15.24
N ARG A 413 -7.64 12.73 14.66
CA ARG A 413 -8.84 11.91 14.46
C ARG A 413 -8.58 10.49 14.89
N LEU A 414 -9.56 9.86 15.54
CA LEU A 414 -9.55 8.45 15.89
C LEU A 414 -10.80 7.76 15.35
N GLY A 415 -10.64 6.51 14.92
CA GLY A 415 -11.70 5.71 14.33
C GLY A 415 -11.62 4.24 14.70
N ILE A 416 -12.78 3.61 14.77
CA ILE A 416 -12.92 2.15 14.89
C ILE A 416 -13.99 1.65 13.92
N GLU A 417 -13.69 0.58 13.21
CA GLU A 417 -14.65 -0.16 12.39
C GLU A 417 -14.62 -1.63 12.80
N SER A 418 -15.80 -2.23 13.00
CA SER A 418 -15.95 -3.65 13.31
C SER A 418 -17.03 -4.29 12.47
N TRP A 419 -16.64 -5.30 11.68
CA TRP A 419 -17.56 -6.16 10.95
C TRP A 419 -18.11 -7.23 11.88
N LEU A 420 -19.37 -7.05 12.27
CA LEU A 420 -20.18 -8.05 12.96
C LEU A 420 -20.73 -9.00 11.90
N PHE A 421 -20.34 -10.28 11.97
CA PHE A 421 -20.54 -11.20 10.84
C PHE A 421 -19.81 -10.68 9.57
N ARG A 422 -19.99 -11.33 8.41
CA ARG A 422 -19.29 -10.94 7.17
C ARG A 422 -20.07 -9.92 6.33
N PHE A 423 -21.14 -9.35 6.87
CA PHE A 423 -22.09 -8.53 6.11
C PHE A 423 -22.59 -7.29 6.84
N PHE A 424 -22.34 -7.12 8.13
CA PHE A 424 -22.80 -5.95 8.89
C PHE A 424 -21.62 -5.31 9.59
N SER A 425 -21.53 -3.98 9.59
CA SER A 425 -20.44 -3.26 10.25
C SER A 425 -20.95 -2.12 11.11
N LEU A 426 -20.35 -1.99 12.29
CA LEU A 426 -20.49 -0.85 13.18
C LEU A 426 -19.23 0.00 13.13
N ARG A 427 -19.41 1.32 13.17
CA ARG A 427 -18.32 2.30 13.11
C ARG A 427 -18.58 3.43 14.08
N ALA A 428 -17.49 3.90 14.68
CA ALA A 428 -17.48 5.10 15.50
C ALA A 428 -16.16 5.84 15.32
N GLY A 429 -16.16 7.15 15.51
CA GLY A 429 -14.95 7.94 15.51
C GLY A 429 -15.12 9.30 16.17
N TYR A 430 -14.00 9.98 16.35
CA TYR A 430 -13.95 11.29 16.96
C TYR A 430 -12.84 12.14 16.32
N ALA A 431 -13.19 13.35 15.90
CA ALA A 431 -12.27 14.39 15.47
C ALA A 431 -12.05 15.39 16.62
N PHE A 432 -10.82 15.43 17.13
CA PHE A 432 -10.39 16.35 18.17
C PHE A 432 -10.05 17.72 17.57
N GLY A 433 -10.36 18.78 18.32
CA GLY A 433 -10.13 20.16 17.89
C GLY A 433 -11.31 20.80 17.16
N GLU A 434 -12.43 20.10 16.99
CA GLU A 434 -13.67 20.71 16.49
C GLU A 434 -14.23 21.69 17.53
N LYS A 435 -14.45 22.95 17.12
CA LYS A 435 -14.96 24.02 17.99
C LYS A 435 -16.49 24.08 17.90
N GLY A 436 -17.16 24.31 19.03
CA GLY A 436 -18.62 24.53 19.12
C GLY A 436 -19.28 23.63 20.17
N GLU A 437 -20.59 23.72 20.31
CA GLU A 437 -21.36 23.01 21.34
C GLU A 437 -21.70 21.56 20.97
N GLY A 438 -22.06 20.76 21.99
CA GLY A 438 -22.53 19.38 21.83
C GLY A 438 -21.42 18.35 21.58
N LEU A 439 -21.75 17.29 20.84
CA LEU A 439 -20.84 16.19 20.50
C LEU A 439 -20.04 16.45 19.20
N ARG A 440 -19.71 17.71 18.91
CA ARG A 440 -18.96 18.06 17.70
C ARG A 440 -17.67 17.25 17.60
N GLY A 441 -17.41 16.75 16.39
CA GLY A 441 -16.32 15.84 16.09
C GLY A 441 -16.65 14.36 16.28
N ALA A 442 -17.69 14.00 17.04
CA ALA A 442 -18.15 12.62 17.10
C ALA A 442 -18.74 12.14 15.77
N ALA A 443 -18.62 10.86 15.49
CA ALA A 443 -19.24 10.21 14.34
C ALA A 443 -19.65 8.79 14.69
N ALA A 444 -20.77 8.36 14.14
CA ALA A 444 -21.22 6.97 14.20
C ALA A 444 -21.73 6.53 12.83
N GLY A 445 -21.62 5.25 12.52
CA GLY A 445 -22.16 4.74 11.28
C GLY A 445 -22.32 3.24 11.20
N LEU A 446 -23.07 2.85 10.18
CA LEU A 446 -23.46 1.48 9.90
C LEU A 446 -23.08 1.12 8.47
N GLY A 447 -22.81 -0.15 8.22
CA GLY A 447 -22.59 -0.67 6.88
C GLY A 447 -23.24 -2.03 6.73
N VAL A 448 -23.82 -2.28 5.55
CA VAL A 448 -24.42 -3.56 5.19
C VAL A 448 -23.87 -3.98 3.83
N GLN A 449 -23.32 -5.18 3.75
CA GLN A 449 -22.84 -5.80 2.52
C GLN A 449 -23.76 -6.94 2.09
N LEU A 450 -24.45 -6.74 0.96
CA LEU A 450 -25.31 -7.74 0.33
C LEU A 450 -24.72 -8.13 -1.02
N GLY A 451 -23.97 -9.24 -1.04
CA GLY A 451 -23.27 -9.71 -2.24
C GLY A 451 -22.26 -8.68 -2.75
N GLY A 452 -22.52 -8.15 -3.95
CA GLY A 452 -21.70 -7.14 -4.59
C GLY A 452 -22.05 -5.70 -4.21
N VAL A 453 -23.00 -5.45 -3.32
CA VAL A 453 -23.41 -4.10 -2.94
C VAL A 453 -23.08 -3.84 -1.48
N VAL A 454 -22.49 -2.69 -1.19
CA VAL A 454 -22.27 -2.18 0.18
C VAL A 454 -23.06 -0.89 0.33
N ILE A 455 -23.89 -0.81 1.36
CA ILE A 455 -24.61 0.41 1.74
C ILE A 455 -24.03 0.87 3.06
N ASP A 456 -23.58 2.12 3.12
CA ASP A 456 -23.02 2.73 4.32
C ASP A 456 -23.81 3.99 4.68
N TYR A 457 -23.97 4.21 5.98
CA TYR A 457 -24.59 5.39 6.55
C TYR A 457 -23.68 5.98 7.64
N ALA A 458 -23.58 7.30 7.70
CA ALA A 458 -22.86 8.02 8.73
C ALA A 458 -23.69 9.19 9.27
N PHE A 459 -23.62 9.36 10.59
CA PHE A 459 -24.20 10.45 11.34
C PHE A 459 -23.09 11.26 12.00
N THR A 460 -23.13 12.58 11.84
CA THR A 460 -22.18 13.50 12.47
C THR A 460 -22.93 14.73 13.00
N PRO A 461 -22.97 14.94 14.33
CA PRO A 461 -23.64 16.08 14.92
C PRO A 461 -22.79 17.36 14.79
N TRP A 462 -23.43 18.46 14.41
CA TRP A 462 -22.81 19.80 14.31
C TRP A 462 -23.34 20.78 15.35
N GLY A 463 -23.96 20.30 16.43
CA GLY A 463 -24.48 21.15 17.50
C GLY A 463 -25.59 22.07 16.99
N ASP A 464 -25.51 23.37 17.31
CA ASP A 464 -26.55 24.35 16.95
C ASP A 464 -26.76 24.55 15.45
N LEU A 465 -25.81 24.12 14.63
CA LEU A 465 -25.97 24.16 13.17
C LEU A 465 -26.93 23.06 12.69
N GLY A 466 -27.08 21.96 13.45
CA GLY A 466 -27.88 20.80 13.08
C GLY A 466 -27.03 19.54 12.97
N ASP A 467 -27.59 18.49 12.37
CA ASP A 467 -26.93 17.21 12.19
C ASP A 467 -26.73 16.90 10.70
N ALA A 468 -25.59 16.30 10.35
CA ALA A 468 -25.32 15.87 8.98
C ALA A 468 -25.52 14.35 8.85
N HIS A 469 -26.26 13.98 7.81
CA HIS A 469 -26.60 12.61 7.45
C HIS A 469 -25.98 12.28 6.10
N ARG A 470 -25.20 11.21 6.05
CA ARG A 470 -24.49 10.81 4.83
C ARG A 470 -24.83 9.38 4.46
N PHE A 471 -25.22 9.20 3.22
CA PHE A 471 -25.54 7.89 2.63
C PHE A 471 -24.58 7.60 1.50
N SER A 472 -24.08 6.37 1.43
CA SER A 472 -23.32 5.93 0.28
C SER A 472 -23.65 4.50 -0.11
N ALA A 473 -23.61 4.23 -1.42
CA ALA A 473 -23.76 2.90 -1.99
C ALA A 473 -22.53 2.59 -2.86
N THR A 474 -21.95 1.42 -2.66
CA THR A 474 -20.80 0.93 -3.43
C THR A 474 -21.17 -0.38 -4.13
N LEU A 475 -21.09 -0.38 -5.45
CA LEU A 475 -21.17 -1.59 -6.27
C LEU A 475 -19.77 -2.15 -6.48
N VAL A 476 -19.54 -3.38 -6.05
CA VAL A 476 -18.34 -4.18 -6.25
C VAL A 476 -18.55 -5.11 -7.44
N TRP A 477 -17.73 -4.96 -8.47
CA TRP A 477 -17.84 -5.67 -9.73
C TRP A 477 -16.48 -6.19 -10.21
N GLY A 478 -16.51 -7.00 -11.27
CA GLY A 478 -15.31 -7.66 -11.80
C GLY A 478 -14.81 -8.83 -10.93
N GLN A 479 -13.78 -9.53 -11.41
CA GLN A 479 -13.17 -10.65 -10.70
C GLN A 479 -12.30 -10.15 -9.54
N ALA A 480 -12.21 -10.93 -8.45
CA ALA A 480 -11.24 -10.69 -7.40
C ALA A 480 -9.82 -10.83 -7.96
N ARG A 481 -8.90 -9.99 -7.48
CA ARG A 481 -7.47 -10.08 -7.76
C ARG A 481 -6.82 -11.26 -7.08
#